data_AF-A0A1E4FBX2-F1
#
_entry.id   AF-A0A1E4FBX2-F1
#
_cell.length_a   1.000
_cell.length_b   1.000
_cell.length_c   1.000
_cell.angle_alpha   90.00
_cell.angle_beta   90.00
_cell.angle_gamma   90.00
#
_symmetry.space_group_name_H-M   'P 1'
#
loop_
_entity.id
_entity.type
_entity.pdbx_description
1 polymer ?
#
loop_
_entity_poly.entity_id
_entity_poly.type
_entity_poly.pdbx_seq_one_letter_code
_entity_poly.pdbx_strand_id
1 'polypeptide(L)'
;MKNWTVELLPGVVVHAYLHQHQQHTCWSYLTEGLRALDQSELAFCWPFEDGDVPVPPRPLEFFDTVCRAVAQGGRVGPGDVTGFAKGSEVFGRKDVTGVLYVPCPGLEEIAVPPETLSVIPLLGKELERVRDEGGARFMARQALRTQTYPYPNWFDRQRKSERLKKGESVLGGGVPVIHSWLTHAWSQEGRLTLRIPYYERDLIARALENIPVDRPFALLTGIAPEAEGILVWRPGQRQAAVLAAPGAPAAERLSGNFFLFATNPEVEVSLGEGLEDGFRLILSLADHRALRRTLCRGEAFELDHFTLESSNHQVMLLHDEAYLEQAGFQIEKSTELLQQILGLMQATLQRDELRGLAVRVQLDAHGQVAVMFPEALEFASKNQLGLAVMALPAPPLRLPVQLELHCQL
;
A
#
# COMPACT_ATOMS: atom_id res chain seq x y z
N MET A 1 -30.32 8.39 5.99
CA MET A 1 -29.26 9.38 6.25
C MET A 1 -29.84 10.64 6.88
N LYS A 2 -29.20 11.20 7.91
CA LYS A 2 -29.52 12.55 8.44
C LYS A 2 -28.37 13.50 8.11
N ASN A 3 -28.66 14.75 7.78
CA ASN A 3 -27.66 15.76 7.42
C ASN A 3 -27.80 17.05 8.23
N TRP A 4 -26.67 17.70 8.49
CA TRP A 4 -26.56 19.00 9.14
C TRP A 4 -25.53 19.83 8.38
N THR A 5 -25.66 21.15 8.40
CA THR A 5 -24.73 22.06 7.73
C THR A 5 -24.30 23.15 8.70
N VAL A 6 -23.00 23.42 8.74
CA VAL A 6 -22.38 24.45 9.58
C VAL A 6 -21.47 25.30 8.70
N GLU A 7 -21.71 26.60 8.63
CA GLU A 7 -20.82 27.53 7.94
C GLU A 7 -19.64 27.91 8.86
N LEU A 8 -18.41 27.74 8.36
CA LEU A 8 -17.18 28.02 9.13
C LEU A 8 -16.47 29.29 8.65
N LEU A 9 -16.57 29.59 7.36
CA LEU A 9 -16.16 30.86 6.76
C LEU A 9 -17.21 31.28 5.72
N PRO A 10 -17.26 32.57 5.33
CA PRO A 10 -18.14 33.01 4.25
C PRO A 10 -17.92 32.17 2.99
N GLY A 11 -18.95 31.40 2.61
CA GLY A 11 -18.92 30.53 1.43
C GLY A 11 -18.16 29.20 1.61
N VAL A 12 -17.77 28.85 2.84
CA VAL A 12 -17.24 27.53 3.19
C VAL A 12 -18.10 26.90 4.28
N VAL A 13 -18.75 25.80 3.92
CA VAL A 13 -19.62 25.04 4.83
C VAL A 13 -19.07 23.64 5.07
N VAL A 14 -19.43 23.06 6.21
CA VAL A 14 -19.19 21.66 6.54
C VAL A 14 -20.52 20.97 6.70
N HIS A 15 -20.73 19.95 5.89
CA HIS A 15 -21.86 19.04 6.00
C HIS A 15 -21.49 17.87 6.89
N ALA A 16 -22.30 17.64 7.92
CA ALA A 16 -22.18 16.45 8.79
C ALA A 16 -23.29 15.46 8.43
N TYR A 17 -22.90 14.21 8.17
CA TYR A 17 -23.80 13.12 7.79
C TYR A 17 -23.70 11.98 8.79
N LEU A 18 -24.83 11.46 9.25
CA LEU A 18 -24.88 10.19 9.98
C LEU A 18 -25.32 9.08 9.04
N HIS A 19 -24.42 8.12 8.78
CA HIS A 19 -24.60 7.06 7.78
C HIS A 19 -23.73 5.82 8.05
N GLN A 20 -23.92 4.75 7.28
CA GLN A 20 -23.07 3.55 7.33
C GLN A 20 -21.88 3.73 6.38
N HIS A 21 -20.67 3.50 6.87
CA HIS A 21 -19.44 3.69 6.13
C HIS A 21 -18.42 2.65 6.57
N GLN A 22 -17.89 1.85 5.65
CA GLN A 22 -16.85 0.85 5.93
C GLN A 22 -17.16 -0.02 7.17
N GLN A 23 -18.39 -0.54 7.26
CA GLN A 23 -18.91 -1.37 8.37
C GLN A 23 -19.16 -0.64 9.71
N HIS A 24 -19.00 0.68 9.74
CA HIS A 24 -19.26 1.49 10.93
C HIS A 24 -20.41 2.47 10.70
N THR A 25 -21.20 2.70 11.74
CA THR A 25 -22.04 3.90 11.77
C THR A 25 -21.12 5.09 12.05
N CYS A 26 -21.08 6.07 11.16
CA CYS A 26 -20.15 7.19 11.24
C CYS A 26 -20.86 8.53 11.13
N TRP A 27 -20.35 9.51 11.88
CA TRP A 27 -20.47 10.93 11.57
C TRP A 27 -19.39 11.30 10.56
N SER A 28 -19.78 11.57 9.31
CA SER A 28 -18.87 12.03 8.27
C SER A 28 -19.03 13.52 8.03
N TYR A 29 -17.92 14.24 8.04
CA TYR A 29 -17.84 15.68 7.84
C TYR A 29 -17.22 15.91 6.48
N LEU A 30 -17.90 16.65 5.61
CA LEU A 30 -17.46 16.98 4.26
C LEU A 30 -17.53 18.49 4.07
N THR A 31 -16.43 19.10 3.65
CA THR A 31 -16.43 20.53 3.32
C THR A 31 -17.02 20.78 1.93
N GLU A 32 -17.63 21.95 1.76
CA GLU A 32 -18.02 22.51 0.47
C GLU A 32 -17.58 23.99 0.43
N GLY A 33 -16.84 24.37 -0.61
CA GLY A 33 -16.42 25.75 -0.87
C GLY A 33 -14.92 25.98 -0.72
N LEU A 34 -14.14 25.03 -0.19
CA LEU A 34 -12.68 25.17 -0.11
C LEU A 34 -12.03 25.27 -1.49
N ARG A 35 -12.62 24.66 -2.50
CA ARG A 35 -12.11 24.74 -3.89
C ARG A 35 -12.08 26.16 -4.43
N ALA A 36 -13.03 27.01 -4.04
CA ALA A 36 -13.02 28.42 -4.43
C ALA A 36 -11.81 29.18 -3.85
N LEU A 37 -11.16 28.59 -2.84
CA LEU A 37 -9.94 29.09 -2.23
C LEU A 37 -8.71 28.28 -2.68
N ASP A 38 -8.76 27.52 -3.78
CA ASP A 38 -7.63 26.73 -4.29
C ASP A 38 -7.17 25.62 -3.33
N GLN A 39 -8.10 25.05 -2.56
CA GLN A 39 -7.88 23.92 -1.64
C GLN A 39 -8.87 22.81 -1.96
N SER A 40 -8.41 21.57 -2.11
CA SER A 40 -9.31 20.42 -2.23
C SER A 40 -10.28 20.35 -1.05
N GLU A 41 -11.52 19.93 -1.32
CA GLU A 41 -12.47 19.63 -0.25
C GLU A 41 -11.90 18.55 0.68
N LEU A 42 -12.32 18.58 1.93
CA LEU A 42 -11.83 17.68 2.97
C LEU A 42 -12.97 16.84 3.54
N ALA A 43 -12.67 15.57 3.80
CA ALA A 43 -13.55 14.63 4.43
C ALA A 43 -12.94 14.09 5.73
N PHE A 44 -13.76 13.89 6.75
CA PHE A 44 -13.34 13.25 8.00
C PHE A 44 -14.46 12.36 8.53
N CYS A 45 -14.17 11.08 8.80
CA CYS A 45 -15.15 10.15 9.36
C CYS A 45 -14.85 9.85 10.83
N TRP A 46 -15.86 10.07 11.66
CA TRP A 46 -15.85 9.88 13.11
C TRP A 46 -16.84 8.76 13.47
N PRO A 47 -16.38 7.56 13.84
CA PRO A 47 -17.26 6.49 14.27
C PRO A 47 -18.18 6.94 15.39
N PHE A 48 -19.48 6.63 15.24
CA PHE A 48 -20.50 6.88 16.24
C PHE A 48 -20.24 5.99 17.47
N GLU A 49 -20.26 6.59 18.66
CA GLU A 49 -20.26 5.87 19.93
C GLU A 49 -21.51 6.24 20.75
N ASP A 50 -21.99 5.29 21.56
CA ASP A 50 -23.11 5.53 22.47
C ASP A 50 -22.82 6.71 23.42
N GLY A 51 -23.74 7.68 23.44
CA GLY A 51 -23.57 8.92 24.19
C GLY A 51 -23.02 10.09 23.37
N ASP A 52 -22.71 9.91 22.08
CA ASP A 52 -22.41 11.02 21.20
C ASP A 52 -23.60 11.99 21.10
N VAL A 53 -23.29 13.28 21.21
CA VAL A 53 -24.27 14.34 20.92
C VAL A 53 -24.57 14.38 19.41
N PRO A 54 -25.76 14.87 19.00
CA PRO A 54 -26.02 15.16 17.59
C PRO A 54 -24.95 16.11 17.05
N VAL A 55 -24.24 15.69 16.02
CA VAL A 55 -23.09 16.40 15.41
C VAL A 55 -21.97 16.66 16.44
N PRO A 56 -21.08 15.68 16.67
CA PRO A 56 -19.91 15.87 17.53
C PRO A 56 -19.10 17.14 17.19
N PRO A 57 -18.75 18.00 18.17
CA PRO A 57 -18.09 19.28 17.88
C PRO A 57 -16.61 19.15 17.55
N ARG A 58 -15.94 18.08 18.01
CA ARG A 58 -14.48 17.95 17.91
C ARG A 58 -13.95 17.95 16.47
N PRO A 59 -14.60 17.33 15.48
CA PRO A 59 -14.20 17.47 14.08
C PRO A 59 -14.43 18.89 13.53
N LEU A 60 -15.50 19.57 13.95
CA LEU A 60 -15.78 20.95 13.52
C LEU A 60 -14.73 21.94 14.04
N GLU A 61 -14.24 21.75 15.29
CA GLU A 61 -13.12 22.52 15.86
C GLU A 61 -11.86 22.42 14.98
N PHE A 62 -11.59 21.22 14.45
CA PHE A 62 -10.48 21.01 13.52
C PHE A 62 -10.72 21.71 12.17
N PHE A 63 -11.91 21.59 11.58
CA PHE A 63 -12.21 22.26 10.32
C PHE A 63 -12.17 23.79 10.43
N ASP A 64 -12.58 24.37 11.57
CA ASP A 64 -12.41 25.81 11.81
C ASP A 64 -10.92 26.21 11.76
N THR A 65 -10.05 25.39 12.36
CA THR A 65 -8.59 25.60 12.31
C THR A 65 -8.06 25.52 10.88
N VAL A 66 -8.50 24.54 10.10
CA VAL A 66 -8.11 24.39 8.68
C VAL A 66 -8.59 25.59 7.87
N CYS A 67 -9.85 26.00 8.04
CA CYS A 67 -10.42 27.14 7.33
C CYS A 67 -9.61 28.42 7.58
N ARG A 68 -9.19 28.68 8.82
CA ARG A 68 -8.30 29.81 9.15
C ARG A 68 -6.93 29.69 8.46
N ALA A 69 -6.35 28.50 8.40
CA ALA A 69 -5.08 28.28 7.70
C ALA A 69 -5.22 28.52 6.19
N VAL A 70 -6.31 28.05 5.58
CA VAL A 70 -6.63 28.26 4.15
C VAL A 70 -6.81 29.74 3.85
N ALA A 71 -7.52 30.48 4.71
CA ALA A 71 -7.68 31.94 4.59
C ALA A 71 -6.34 32.70 4.67
N GLN A 72 -5.31 32.10 5.29
CA GLN A 72 -3.95 32.65 5.38
C GLN A 72 -3.01 32.14 4.27
N GLY A 73 -3.54 31.42 3.27
CA GLY A 73 -2.76 30.88 2.15
C GLY A 73 -2.18 29.49 2.39
N GLY A 74 -2.49 28.83 3.52
CA GLY A 74 -2.11 27.44 3.76
C GLY A 74 -2.86 26.50 2.83
N ARG A 75 -2.14 25.57 2.19
CA ARG A 75 -2.71 24.55 1.30
C ARG A 75 -2.14 23.19 1.63
N VAL A 76 -2.92 22.14 1.38
CA VAL A 76 -2.53 20.74 1.53
C VAL A 76 -3.03 19.92 0.37
N GLY A 77 -2.16 19.05 -0.14
CA GLY A 77 -2.45 18.07 -1.18
C GLY A 77 -2.37 16.62 -0.70
N PRO A 78 -2.58 15.66 -1.61
CA PRO A 78 -2.41 14.23 -1.33
C PRO A 78 -0.99 13.91 -0.80
N GLY A 79 -0.93 13.20 0.32
CA GLY A 79 0.31 12.81 1.00
C GLY A 79 0.90 13.85 1.94
N ASP A 80 0.38 15.08 1.96
CA ASP A 80 0.87 16.10 2.87
C ASP A 80 0.55 15.77 4.33
N VAL A 81 1.36 16.33 5.23
CA VAL A 81 1.16 16.20 6.67
C VAL A 81 1.14 17.57 7.36
N THR A 82 0.16 17.78 8.23
CA THR A 82 0.16 18.91 9.16
C THR A 82 0.55 18.41 10.54
N GLY A 83 1.57 19.02 11.14
CA GLY A 83 1.97 18.73 12.53
C GLY A 83 1.35 19.72 13.50
N PHE A 84 1.03 19.25 14.71
CA PHE A 84 0.48 20.10 15.78
C PHE A 84 1.55 20.44 16.82
N ALA A 85 1.39 21.60 17.45
CA ALA A 85 2.28 22.02 18.52
C ALA A 85 2.20 21.05 19.70
N LYS A 86 3.34 20.84 20.38
CA LYS A 86 3.41 19.94 21.54
C LYS A 86 2.41 20.38 22.63
N GLY A 87 1.59 19.44 23.09
CA GLY A 87 0.56 19.68 24.11
C GLY A 87 -0.80 20.10 23.56
N SER A 88 -0.95 20.24 22.24
CA SER A 88 -2.27 20.45 21.61
C SER A 88 -3.22 19.29 21.91
N GLU A 89 -4.49 19.59 22.08
CA GLU A 89 -5.57 18.61 22.13
C GLU A 89 -6.39 18.76 20.84
N VAL A 90 -6.30 17.78 19.95
CA VAL A 90 -7.01 17.78 18.65
C VAL A 90 -7.88 16.55 18.60
N PHE A 91 -9.12 16.71 18.13
CA PHE A 91 -10.14 15.66 18.17
C PHE A 91 -10.39 15.10 19.59
N GLY A 92 -10.21 15.94 20.63
CA GLY A 92 -10.32 15.52 22.03
C GLY A 92 -9.19 14.61 22.54
N ARG A 93 -8.07 14.51 21.81
CA ARG A 93 -6.93 13.66 22.16
C ARG A 93 -5.62 14.45 22.18
N LYS A 94 -4.82 14.22 23.23
CA LYS A 94 -3.49 14.85 23.43
C LYS A 94 -2.36 14.12 22.73
N ASP A 95 -2.60 12.88 22.31
CA ASP A 95 -1.64 12.06 21.59
C ASP A 95 -1.77 12.16 20.08
N VAL A 96 -2.72 12.95 19.55
CA VAL A 96 -2.77 13.33 18.14
C VAL A 96 -1.69 14.37 17.88
N THR A 97 -0.67 14.00 17.11
CA THR A 97 0.50 14.84 16.84
C THR A 97 0.47 15.48 15.45
N GLY A 98 -0.42 15.03 14.57
CA GLY A 98 -0.64 15.61 13.27
C GLY A 98 -1.79 14.95 12.53
N VAL A 99 -1.95 15.33 11.25
CA VAL A 99 -2.85 14.70 10.29
C VAL A 99 -2.10 14.43 9.00
N LEU A 100 -2.44 13.32 8.35
CA LEU A 100 -2.08 12.98 6.98
C LEU A 100 -3.30 13.22 6.08
N TYR A 101 -3.10 13.85 4.94
CA TYR A 101 -4.14 14.01 3.93
C TYR A 101 -3.96 12.96 2.83
N VAL A 102 -4.99 12.18 2.53
CA VAL A 102 -4.96 11.15 1.48
C VAL A 102 -6.18 11.29 0.58
N PRO A 103 -6.16 10.84 -0.69
CA PRO A 103 -7.36 10.82 -1.51
C PRO A 103 -8.51 10.12 -0.80
N CYS A 104 -9.72 10.69 -0.85
CA CYS A 104 -10.89 10.06 -0.29
C CYS A 104 -11.36 8.92 -1.22
N PRO A 105 -11.38 7.65 -0.76
CA PRO A 105 -11.88 6.54 -1.58
C PRO A 105 -13.39 6.61 -1.83
N GLY A 106 -14.08 7.54 -1.16
CA GLY A 106 -15.52 7.74 -1.21
C GLY A 106 -16.15 7.69 0.18
N LEU A 107 -17.42 8.03 0.22
CA LEU A 107 -18.30 7.90 1.37
C LEU A 107 -19.61 7.28 0.87
N GLU A 108 -20.00 6.12 1.40
CA GLU A 108 -21.19 5.40 0.97
C GLU A 108 -22.42 6.31 1.02
N GLU A 109 -23.26 6.26 -0.01
CA GLU A 109 -24.47 7.07 -0.14
C GLU A 109 -24.27 8.61 -0.18
N ILE A 110 -23.03 9.12 -0.08
CA ILE A 110 -22.71 10.56 -0.11
C ILE A 110 -21.95 10.87 -1.39
N ALA A 111 -22.43 11.84 -2.15
CA ALA A 111 -21.71 12.35 -3.31
C ALA A 111 -20.47 13.13 -2.85
N VAL A 112 -19.29 12.53 -3.03
CA VAL A 112 -18.01 13.16 -2.69
C VAL A 112 -17.46 13.85 -3.94
N PRO A 113 -17.15 15.17 -3.89
CA PRO A 113 -16.49 15.83 -5.01
C PRO A 113 -15.16 15.14 -5.37
N PRO A 114 -14.75 15.14 -6.66
CA PRO A 114 -13.45 14.61 -7.07
C PRO A 114 -12.28 15.18 -6.24
N GLU A 115 -11.15 14.49 -6.12
CA GLU A 115 -9.96 15.04 -5.43
C GLU A 115 -10.17 15.45 -3.95
N THR A 116 -11.32 15.11 -3.34
CA THR A 116 -11.55 15.31 -1.91
C THR A 116 -10.50 14.53 -1.12
N LEU A 117 -9.93 15.15 -0.09
CA LEU A 117 -8.93 14.52 0.76
C LEU A 117 -9.55 14.03 2.07
N SER A 118 -9.32 12.78 2.42
CA SER A 118 -9.56 12.28 3.76
C SER A 118 -8.50 12.78 4.73
N VAL A 119 -8.95 13.28 5.88
CA VAL A 119 -8.10 13.71 7.00
C VAL A 119 -7.88 12.53 7.93
N ILE A 120 -6.63 12.07 8.05
CA ILE A 120 -6.27 10.89 8.86
C ILE A 120 -5.42 11.33 10.05
N PRO A 121 -5.95 11.27 11.30
CA PRO A 121 -5.18 11.65 12.48
C PRO A 121 -4.00 10.71 12.73
N LEU A 122 -2.84 11.30 13.01
CA LEU A 122 -1.58 10.63 13.33
C LEU A 122 -1.30 10.74 14.83
N LEU A 123 -0.97 9.61 15.45
CA LEU A 123 -0.76 9.49 16.89
C LEU A 123 0.72 9.38 17.26
N GLY A 124 1.14 10.08 18.31
CA GLY A 124 2.49 9.98 18.88
C GLY A 124 3.59 10.16 17.83
N LYS A 125 4.37 9.10 17.58
CA LYS A 125 5.47 9.10 16.60
C LYS A 125 5.05 8.76 15.17
N GLU A 126 3.76 8.65 14.88
CA GLU A 126 3.28 8.38 13.52
C GLU A 126 3.61 9.53 12.56
N LEU A 127 3.54 10.78 13.01
CA LEU A 127 3.92 11.93 12.17
C LEU A 127 5.37 11.84 11.68
N GLU A 128 6.31 11.54 12.56
CA GLU A 128 7.73 11.37 12.21
C GLU A 128 7.90 10.20 11.23
N ARG A 129 7.22 9.08 11.47
CA ARG A 129 7.31 7.89 10.59
C ARG A 129 6.68 8.11 9.22
N VAL A 130 5.56 8.82 9.13
CA VAL A 130 4.95 9.13 7.82
C VAL A 130 5.88 10.03 7.01
N ARG A 131 6.63 10.93 7.65
CA ARG A 131 7.68 11.74 7.01
C ARG A 131 8.87 10.89 6.55
N ASP A 132 9.29 9.92 7.36
CA ASP A 132 10.49 9.13 7.05
C ASP A 132 10.23 7.93 6.13
N GLU A 133 9.04 7.33 6.21
CA GLU A 133 8.70 6.04 5.58
C GLU A 133 7.51 6.11 4.60
N GLY A 134 6.81 7.26 4.54
CA GLY A 134 5.70 7.48 3.61
C GLY A 134 4.30 7.19 4.18
N GLY A 135 3.34 7.97 3.69
CA GLY A 135 1.94 7.86 4.10
C GLY A 135 1.24 6.62 3.56
N ALA A 136 1.55 6.17 2.33
CA ALA A 136 0.93 4.98 1.74
C ALA A 136 1.22 3.73 2.56
N ARG A 137 2.47 3.56 2.99
CA ARG A 137 2.87 2.48 3.89
C ARG A 137 2.12 2.53 5.21
N PHE A 138 1.98 3.71 5.80
CA PHE A 138 1.16 3.86 7.00
C PHE A 138 -0.27 3.41 6.70
N MET A 139 -0.92 3.93 5.66
CA MET A 139 -2.29 3.55 5.31
C MET A 139 -2.45 2.06 4.99
N ALA A 140 -1.49 1.43 4.31
CA ALA A 140 -1.47 0.00 4.03
C ALA A 140 -1.44 -0.85 5.31
N ARG A 141 -0.69 -0.42 6.34
CA ARG A 141 -0.71 -1.07 7.65
C ARG A 141 -2.04 -0.87 8.39
N GLN A 142 -2.64 0.32 8.28
CA GLN A 142 -3.98 0.57 8.82
C GLN A 142 -5.02 -0.32 8.13
N ALA A 143 -4.98 -0.40 6.80
CA ALA A 143 -5.83 -1.23 5.96
C ALA A 143 -5.75 -2.70 6.36
N LEU A 144 -4.54 -3.24 6.54
CA LEU A 144 -4.35 -4.60 7.01
C LEU A 144 -4.89 -4.82 8.42
N ARG A 145 -4.75 -3.83 9.33
CA ARG A 145 -5.24 -3.95 10.71
C ARG A 145 -6.76 -3.93 10.78
N THR A 146 -7.42 -3.10 9.97
CA THR A 146 -8.88 -2.94 9.97
C THR A 146 -9.57 -3.80 8.91
N GLN A 147 -8.82 -4.55 8.11
CA GLN A 147 -9.32 -5.34 6.98
C GLN A 147 -10.16 -4.51 6.01
N THR A 148 -9.72 -3.27 5.75
CA THR A 148 -10.45 -2.30 4.93
C THR A 148 -9.65 -1.97 3.68
N TYR A 149 -10.24 -2.18 2.50
CA TYR A 149 -9.61 -1.84 1.23
C TYR A 149 -10.19 -0.54 0.65
N PRO A 150 -9.37 0.35 0.03
CA PRO A 150 -7.91 0.28 0.01
C PRO A 150 -7.30 0.62 1.37
N TYR A 151 -8.00 1.39 2.21
CA TYR A 151 -7.63 1.73 3.58
C TYR A 151 -8.80 2.38 4.32
N PRO A 152 -8.78 2.41 5.67
CA PRO A 152 -9.80 3.11 6.44
C PRO A 152 -9.64 4.63 6.30
N ASN A 153 -10.73 5.33 5.99
CA ASN A 153 -10.82 6.81 6.03
C ASN A 153 -11.65 7.33 7.21
N TRP A 154 -11.78 6.52 8.27
CA TRP A 154 -12.35 6.89 9.57
C TRP A 154 -11.30 6.82 10.69
N PHE A 155 -11.53 7.61 11.74
CA PHE A 155 -10.65 7.67 12.90
C PHE A 155 -11.17 6.80 14.04
N ASP A 156 -10.56 5.63 14.23
CA ASP A 156 -10.75 4.82 15.44
C ASP A 156 -10.33 5.63 16.69
N ARG A 157 -11.34 6.03 17.48
CA ARG A 157 -11.18 6.85 18.69
C ARG A 157 -10.35 6.15 19.76
N GLN A 158 -10.32 4.81 19.76
CA GLN A 158 -9.60 3.98 20.73
C GLN A 158 -8.23 3.51 20.20
N ARG A 159 -7.89 3.86 18.95
CA ARG A 159 -6.64 3.49 18.31
C ARG A 159 -5.45 3.93 19.13
N LYS A 160 -4.48 3.03 19.25
CA LYS A 160 -3.15 3.32 19.80
C LYS A 160 -2.16 3.50 18.65
N SER A 161 -1.16 4.34 18.87
CA SER A 161 -0.03 4.46 17.93
C SER A 161 0.62 3.11 17.70
N GLU A 162 0.98 2.81 16.45
CA GLU A 162 1.78 1.62 16.13
C GLU A 162 3.14 1.69 16.87
N ARG A 163 3.59 0.57 17.43
CA ARG A 163 4.90 0.45 18.11
C ARG A 163 5.93 -0.17 17.16
N LEU A 164 6.68 0.67 16.46
CA LEU A 164 7.78 0.25 15.58
C LEU A 164 9.10 0.81 16.13
N LYS A 165 10.21 0.06 16.04
CA LYS A 165 11.52 0.59 16.44
C LYS A 165 12.15 1.32 15.26
N LYS A 166 12.92 2.37 15.57
CA LYS A 166 13.64 3.15 14.56
C LYS A 166 14.69 2.28 13.86
N GLY A 167 14.81 2.43 12.54
CA GLY A 167 15.82 1.74 11.74
C GLY A 167 15.47 0.28 11.38
N GLU A 168 14.26 -0.18 11.67
CA GLU A 168 13.82 -1.52 11.24
C GLU A 168 13.47 -1.57 9.75
N SER A 169 13.16 -0.42 9.12
CA SER A 169 12.95 -0.30 7.68
C SER A 169 14.16 0.31 6.97
N VAL A 170 14.38 -0.10 5.72
CA VAL A 170 15.33 0.51 4.78
C VAL A 170 15.13 2.02 4.63
N LEU A 171 13.88 2.51 4.64
CA LEU A 171 13.58 3.94 4.54
C LEU A 171 13.97 4.69 5.83
N GLY A 172 13.80 4.04 6.98
CA GLY A 172 14.25 4.55 8.29
C GLY A 172 15.77 4.57 8.47
N GLY A 173 16.53 4.07 7.49
CA GLY A 173 17.99 4.00 7.47
C GLY A 173 18.71 5.26 6.98
N GLY A 174 18.00 6.35 6.66
CA GLY A 174 18.60 7.61 6.23
C GLY A 174 18.80 7.75 4.71
N VAL A 175 18.08 6.95 3.93
CA VAL A 175 17.92 7.16 2.48
C VAL A 175 17.12 8.46 2.28
N PRO A 176 17.59 9.41 1.45
CA PRO A 176 16.79 10.55 1.04
C PRO A 176 15.46 10.11 0.44
N VAL A 177 14.37 10.67 0.94
CA VAL A 177 13.01 10.38 0.48
C VAL A 177 12.40 11.62 -0.19
N ILE A 178 11.61 11.39 -1.23
CA ILE A 178 10.85 12.42 -1.94
C ILE A 178 9.37 12.01 -1.84
N HIS A 179 8.55 12.85 -1.21
CA HIS A 179 7.12 12.60 -1.09
C HIS A 179 6.43 12.91 -2.42
N SER A 180 5.78 11.90 -3.00
CA SER A 180 5.00 12.08 -4.23
C SER A 180 3.84 11.08 -4.21
N TRP A 181 2.78 11.41 -3.47
CA TRP A 181 1.64 10.51 -3.34
C TRP A 181 0.98 10.20 -4.68
N LEU A 182 0.96 11.17 -5.58
CA LEU A 182 0.33 11.00 -6.90
C LEU A 182 1.19 10.14 -7.84
N THR A 183 2.45 9.88 -7.48
CA THR A 183 3.25 8.82 -8.09
C THR A 183 2.75 7.47 -7.61
N HIS A 184 2.53 6.55 -8.53
CA HIS A 184 2.05 5.20 -8.25
C HIS A 184 3.04 4.15 -8.75
N ALA A 185 3.31 3.16 -7.92
CA ALA A 185 4.17 2.03 -8.26
C ALA A 185 3.40 0.72 -8.14
N TRP A 186 3.51 -0.17 -9.12
CA TRP A 186 2.89 -1.49 -9.04
C TRP A 186 3.69 -2.58 -9.78
N SER A 187 3.46 -3.83 -9.41
CA SER A 187 3.89 -4.99 -10.19
C SER A 187 2.69 -5.67 -10.85
N GLN A 188 2.79 -6.05 -12.12
CA GLN A 188 1.77 -6.81 -12.86
C GLN A 188 2.42 -7.65 -13.97
N GLU A 189 2.06 -8.93 -14.11
CA GLU A 189 2.49 -9.81 -15.23
C GLU A 189 4.00 -9.79 -15.52
N GLY A 190 4.84 -9.82 -14.48
CA GLY A 190 6.26 -9.68 -14.75
C GLY A 190 6.74 -8.25 -14.89
N ARG A 191 5.92 -7.21 -14.72
CA ARG A 191 6.36 -5.83 -14.96
C ARG A 191 6.29 -5.02 -13.69
N LEU A 192 7.38 -4.37 -13.29
CA LEU A 192 7.30 -3.25 -12.35
C LEU A 192 6.99 -1.99 -13.15
N THR A 193 5.98 -1.23 -12.73
CA THR A 193 5.61 0.05 -13.33
C THR A 193 5.71 1.14 -12.30
N LEU A 194 6.30 2.26 -12.68
CA LEU A 194 6.28 3.50 -11.92
C LEU A 194 5.66 4.59 -12.80
N ARG A 195 4.49 5.08 -12.39
CA ARG A 195 3.76 6.15 -13.06
C ARG A 195 3.87 7.43 -12.26
N ILE A 196 4.50 8.43 -12.84
CA ILE A 196 4.65 9.77 -12.24
C ILE A 196 3.82 10.75 -13.06
N PRO A 197 2.86 11.47 -12.45
CA PRO A 197 2.15 12.54 -13.13
C PRO A 197 3.09 13.66 -13.55
N TYR A 198 2.89 14.23 -14.75
CA TYR A 198 3.79 15.25 -15.28
C TYR A 198 3.98 16.47 -14.36
N TYR A 199 2.95 16.89 -13.64
CA TYR A 199 3.04 18.03 -12.71
C TYR A 199 3.89 17.76 -11.45
N GLU A 200 4.17 16.49 -11.11
CA GLU A 200 5.11 16.12 -10.03
C GLU A 200 6.58 16.25 -10.47
N ARG A 201 6.85 16.42 -11.78
CA ARG A 201 8.21 16.53 -12.33
C ARG A 201 9.03 17.60 -11.63
N ASP A 202 8.48 18.80 -11.45
CA ASP A 202 9.24 19.93 -10.89
C ASP A 202 9.55 19.71 -9.40
N LEU A 203 8.63 19.08 -8.67
CA LEU A 203 8.85 18.69 -7.28
C LEU A 203 9.99 17.67 -7.18
N ILE A 204 9.95 16.62 -8.00
CA ILE A 204 10.97 15.56 -8.02
C ILE A 204 12.32 16.13 -8.49
N ALA A 205 12.35 16.93 -9.55
CA ALA A 205 13.57 17.54 -10.08
C ALA A 205 14.28 18.41 -9.04
N ARG A 206 13.53 19.29 -8.34
CA ARG A 206 14.06 20.14 -7.27
C ARG A 206 14.60 19.33 -6.10
N ALA A 207 13.93 18.24 -5.73
CA ALA A 207 14.41 17.36 -4.67
C ALA A 207 15.72 16.67 -5.08
N LEU A 208 15.83 16.23 -6.34
CA LEU A 208 17.02 15.58 -6.89
C LEU A 208 18.24 16.53 -6.99
N GLU A 209 18.05 17.84 -7.12
CA GLU A 209 19.17 18.81 -7.11
C GLU A 209 20.01 18.74 -5.83
N ASN A 210 19.37 18.37 -4.71
CA ASN A 210 20.01 18.30 -3.39
C ASN A 210 20.53 16.89 -3.03
N ILE A 211 20.36 15.92 -3.93
CA ILE A 211 20.78 14.53 -3.71
C ILE A 211 21.96 14.24 -4.65
N PRO A 212 23.15 13.84 -4.13
CA PRO A 212 24.28 13.46 -4.98
C PRO A 212 23.90 12.40 -6.02
N VAL A 213 24.53 12.48 -7.20
CA VAL A 213 24.19 11.63 -8.38
C VAL A 213 24.42 10.15 -8.14
N ASP A 214 25.23 9.76 -7.16
CA ASP A 214 25.53 8.38 -6.77
C ASP A 214 24.79 7.93 -5.50
N ARG A 215 24.11 8.85 -4.81
CA ARG A 215 23.37 8.54 -3.59
C ARG A 215 22.02 7.91 -3.91
N PRO A 216 21.67 6.75 -3.30
CA PRO A 216 20.33 6.19 -3.41
C PRO A 216 19.26 7.16 -2.92
N PHE A 217 18.07 7.08 -3.50
CA PHE A 217 16.91 7.84 -3.04
C PHE A 217 15.63 7.01 -3.23
N ALA A 218 14.56 7.37 -2.51
CA ALA A 218 13.26 6.73 -2.69
C ALA A 218 12.19 7.77 -2.99
N LEU A 219 11.27 7.40 -3.88
CA LEU A 219 9.98 8.08 -4.01
C LEU A 219 8.98 7.39 -3.07
N LEU A 220 8.36 8.17 -2.18
CA LEU A 220 7.27 7.69 -1.35
C LEU A 220 5.97 7.85 -2.15
N THR A 221 5.53 6.74 -2.71
CA THR A 221 4.39 6.67 -3.65
C THR A 221 3.07 6.63 -2.90
N GLY A 222 1.97 6.91 -3.61
CA GLY A 222 0.63 6.58 -3.16
C GLY A 222 0.26 5.13 -3.44
N ILE A 223 -0.92 4.75 -2.97
CA ILE A 223 -1.53 3.46 -3.34
C ILE A 223 -2.15 3.61 -4.73
N ALA A 224 -1.71 2.79 -5.68
CA ALA A 224 -2.21 2.82 -7.05
C ALA A 224 -3.73 2.54 -7.08
N PRO A 225 -4.56 3.46 -7.59
CA PRO A 225 -6.02 3.31 -7.59
C PRO A 225 -6.51 2.09 -8.36
N GLU A 226 -5.77 1.67 -9.38
CA GLU A 226 -6.10 0.53 -10.23
C GLU A 226 -5.47 -0.79 -9.76
N ALA A 227 -4.80 -0.80 -8.60
CA ALA A 227 -4.26 -2.02 -8.03
C ALA A 227 -5.37 -2.93 -7.50
N GLU A 228 -5.12 -4.23 -7.56
CA GLU A 228 -5.99 -5.28 -7.04
C GLU A 228 -5.46 -5.82 -5.71
N GLY A 229 -4.22 -5.46 -5.35
CA GLY A 229 -3.64 -5.76 -4.06
C GLY A 229 -2.67 -4.66 -3.61
N ILE A 230 -2.50 -4.54 -2.31
CA ILE A 230 -1.55 -3.59 -1.69
C ILE A 230 -0.50 -4.43 -0.96
N LEU A 231 0.77 -4.16 -1.24
CA LEU A 231 1.87 -4.74 -0.46
C LEU A 231 1.89 -4.10 0.94
N VAL A 232 2.02 -4.94 1.96
CA VAL A 232 2.06 -4.50 3.36
C VAL A 232 3.22 -5.17 4.07
N TRP A 233 4.04 -4.38 4.74
CA TRP A 233 5.20 -4.88 5.47
C TRP A 233 5.24 -4.36 6.91
N ARG A 234 5.74 -5.20 7.81
CA ARG A 234 5.99 -4.92 9.22
C ARG A 234 7.40 -5.36 9.59
N PRO A 235 8.05 -4.67 10.55
CA PRO A 235 9.34 -5.09 11.08
C PRO A 235 9.42 -6.57 11.45
N GLY A 236 10.52 -7.19 11.04
CA GLY A 236 10.78 -8.62 11.23
C GLY A 236 10.22 -9.51 10.12
N GLN A 237 9.39 -9.00 9.21
CA GLN A 237 8.97 -9.75 8.04
C GLN A 237 10.07 -9.80 6.98
N ARG A 238 10.29 -10.99 6.42
CA ARG A 238 11.21 -11.19 5.29
C ARG A 238 10.58 -10.83 3.94
N GLN A 239 9.25 -10.88 3.87
CA GLN A 239 8.45 -10.69 2.66
C GLN A 239 7.21 -9.88 3.02
N ALA A 240 6.72 -9.05 2.09
CA ALA A 240 5.44 -8.37 2.26
C ALA A 240 4.27 -9.38 2.25
N ALA A 241 3.26 -9.05 3.03
CA ALA A 241 1.93 -9.58 2.86
C ALA A 241 1.20 -8.81 1.74
N VAL A 242 0.18 -9.43 1.16
CA VAL A 242 -0.73 -8.78 0.21
C VAL A 242 -2.09 -8.58 0.87
N LEU A 243 -2.60 -7.35 0.84
CA LEU A 243 -4.02 -7.07 1.09
C LEU A 243 -4.74 -6.95 -0.25
N ALA A 244 -5.53 -7.97 -0.60
CA ALA A 244 -6.29 -8.00 -1.84
C ALA A 244 -7.56 -7.14 -1.78
N ALA A 245 -7.96 -6.58 -2.91
CA ALA A 245 -9.23 -5.90 -3.09
C ALA A 245 -10.39 -6.90 -2.99
N PRO A 246 -11.57 -6.47 -2.51
CA PRO A 246 -12.77 -7.30 -2.52
C PRO A 246 -13.08 -7.82 -3.93
N GLY A 247 -13.25 -9.14 -4.07
CA GLY A 247 -13.53 -9.77 -5.36
C GLY A 247 -12.29 -10.05 -6.23
N ALA A 248 -11.07 -9.72 -5.80
CA ALA A 248 -9.84 -9.96 -6.54
C ALA A 248 -8.84 -10.84 -5.75
N PRO A 249 -9.18 -12.10 -5.38
CA PRO A 249 -8.36 -12.93 -4.48
C PRO A 249 -7.00 -13.33 -5.07
N ALA A 250 -6.84 -13.30 -6.40
CA ALA A 250 -5.57 -13.58 -7.06
C ALA A 250 -4.65 -12.34 -7.20
N ALA A 251 -5.18 -11.14 -6.98
CA ALA A 251 -4.52 -9.83 -7.10
C ALA A 251 -3.31 -9.81 -8.06
N GLU A 252 -3.54 -9.56 -9.33
CA GLU A 252 -2.49 -9.61 -10.36
C GLU A 252 -1.68 -8.30 -10.41
N ARG A 253 -2.34 -7.18 -10.07
CA ARG A 253 -1.69 -5.87 -9.94
C ARG A 253 -1.47 -5.50 -8.48
N LEU A 254 -0.22 -5.53 -8.03
CA LEU A 254 0.15 -5.24 -6.64
C LEU A 254 0.78 -3.86 -6.50
N SER A 255 0.16 -2.97 -5.73
CA SER A 255 0.71 -1.64 -5.41
C SER A 255 1.85 -1.75 -4.41
N GLY A 256 2.95 -1.05 -4.68
CA GLY A 256 4.03 -0.78 -3.73
C GLY A 256 3.85 0.58 -3.08
N ASN A 257 4.36 0.73 -1.85
CA ASN A 257 4.24 1.95 -1.05
C ASN A 257 5.43 2.91 -1.21
N PHE A 258 6.48 2.47 -1.89
CA PHE A 258 7.62 3.29 -2.27
C PHE A 258 8.35 2.67 -3.47
N PHE A 259 9.19 3.47 -4.11
CA PHE A 259 10.09 3.03 -5.17
C PHE A 259 11.50 3.56 -4.90
N LEU A 260 12.46 2.66 -4.64
CA LEU A 260 13.83 2.99 -4.29
C LEU A 260 14.77 2.83 -5.48
N PHE A 261 15.58 3.84 -5.73
CA PHE A 261 16.62 3.83 -6.75
C PHE A 261 17.99 3.80 -6.06
N ALA A 262 18.76 2.77 -6.34
CA ALA A 262 20.13 2.61 -5.88
C ALA A 262 21.07 2.48 -7.08
N THR A 263 22.31 2.92 -6.92
CA THR A 263 23.37 2.65 -7.90
C THR A 263 24.30 1.59 -7.34
N ASN A 264 24.67 0.60 -8.14
CA ASN A 264 25.79 -0.29 -7.84
C ASN A 264 26.78 -0.28 -9.00
N PRO A 265 27.99 0.30 -8.84
CA PRO A 265 29.01 0.33 -9.89
C PRO A 265 29.48 -1.05 -10.36
N GLU A 266 29.32 -2.08 -9.55
CA GLU A 266 29.73 -3.46 -9.86
C GLU A 266 28.69 -4.21 -10.72
N VAL A 267 27.50 -3.62 -10.90
CA VAL A 267 26.42 -4.24 -11.67
C VAL A 267 26.48 -3.74 -13.12
N GLU A 268 26.71 -4.68 -14.04
CA GLU A 268 26.68 -4.40 -15.48
C GLU A 268 25.25 -4.26 -16.04
N VAL A 269 24.27 -4.90 -15.39
CA VAL A 269 22.86 -4.93 -15.83
C VAL A 269 21.95 -4.56 -14.68
N SER A 270 21.14 -3.53 -14.85
CA SER A 270 20.19 -3.07 -13.84
C SER A 270 19.25 -4.19 -13.35
N LEU A 271 18.91 -4.19 -12.06
CA LEU A 271 18.11 -5.21 -11.37
C LEU A 271 16.88 -4.56 -10.74
N GLY A 272 15.71 -5.20 -10.84
CA GLY A 272 14.48 -4.75 -10.19
C GLY A 272 13.93 -5.83 -9.27
N GLU A 273 13.52 -5.47 -8.06
CA GLU A 273 13.01 -6.44 -7.09
C GLU A 273 12.01 -5.84 -6.11
N GLY A 274 11.26 -6.69 -5.41
CA GLY A 274 10.47 -6.30 -4.25
C GLY A 274 11.36 -6.09 -3.04
N LEU A 275 11.11 -5.02 -2.28
CA LEU A 275 11.82 -4.71 -1.04
C LEU A 275 10.82 -4.23 -0.01
N GLU A 276 10.72 -4.93 1.12
CA GLU A 276 9.66 -4.68 2.12
C GLU A 276 8.28 -4.68 1.44
N ASP A 277 7.56 -3.58 1.44
CA ASP A 277 6.27 -3.34 0.78
C ASP A 277 6.36 -2.37 -0.41
N GLY A 278 7.54 -2.23 -1.01
CA GLY A 278 7.76 -1.43 -2.20
C GLY A 278 8.69 -2.14 -3.16
N PHE A 279 9.27 -1.35 -4.05
CA PHE A 279 10.14 -1.85 -5.10
C PHE A 279 11.50 -1.17 -5.04
N ARG A 280 12.53 -1.87 -5.52
CA ARG A 280 13.89 -1.35 -5.66
C ARG A 280 14.39 -1.57 -7.08
N LEU A 281 15.04 -0.56 -7.64
CA LEU A 281 15.95 -0.68 -8.78
C LEU A 281 17.40 -0.52 -8.31
N ILE A 282 18.24 -1.51 -8.61
CA ILE A 282 19.69 -1.43 -8.50
C ILE A 282 20.22 -1.16 -9.90
N LEU A 283 20.73 0.04 -10.13
CA LEU A 283 21.06 0.54 -11.46
C LEU A 283 22.57 0.53 -11.69
N SER A 284 22.97 0.28 -12.94
CA SER A 284 24.30 0.65 -13.41
C SER A 284 24.48 2.16 -13.31
N LEU A 285 25.73 2.65 -13.25
CA LEU A 285 25.97 4.10 -13.20
C LEU A 285 25.43 4.84 -14.45
N ALA A 286 25.44 4.18 -15.60
CA ALA A 286 24.90 4.73 -16.85
C ALA A 286 23.39 4.87 -16.78
N ASP A 287 22.68 3.82 -16.34
CA ASP A 287 21.22 3.81 -16.22
C ASP A 287 20.74 4.77 -15.14
N HIS A 288 21.45 4.86 -14.02
CA HIS A 288 21.11 5.82 -12.97
C HIS A 288 21.19 7.27 -13.46
N ARG A 289 22.24 7.61 -14.23
CA ARG A 289 22.37 8.94 -14.85
C ARG A 289 21.32 9.18 -15.93
N ALA A 290 20.95 8.15 -16.70
CA ALA A 290 19.89 8.25 -17.69
C ALA A 290 18.54 8.50 -17.00
N LEU A 291 18.16 7.65 -16.04
CA LEU A 291 16.96 7.78 -15.22
C LEU A 291 16.83 9.17 -14.62
N ARG A 292 17.86 9.68 -13.94
CA ARG A 292 17.77 11.00 -13.29
C ARG A 292 17.52 12.14 -14.30
N ARG A 293 18.15 12.09 -15.48
CA ARG A 293 17.88 13.06 -16.54
C ARG A 293 16.43 12.96 -17.02
N THR A 294 15.96 11.74 -17.21
CA THR A 294 14.61 11.43 -17.67
C THR A 294 13.54 11.88 -16.68
N LEU A 295 13.74 11.64 -15.38
CA LEU A 295 12.90 12.16 -14.29
C LEU A 295 12.85 13.69 -14.30
N CYS A 296 13.99 14.36 -14.43
CA CYS A 296 14.02 15.84 -14.47
C CYS A 296 13.36 16.43 -15.72
N ARG A 297 13.33 15.69 -16.84
CA ARG A 297 12.73 16.14 -18.11
C ARG A 297 11.26 15.79 -18.25
N GLY A 298 10.78 14.81 -17.48
CA GLY A 298 9.44 14.26 -17.69
C GLY A 298 9.35 13.42 -18.96
N GLU A 299 10.40 12.66 -19.29
CA GLU A 299 10.44 11.71 -20.43
C GLU A 299 10.19 10.25 -19.97
N ALA A 300 9.66 9.36 -20.82
CA ALA A 300 9.53 7.95 -20.45
C ALA A 300 10.91 7.27 -20.32
N PHE A 301 11.02 6.24 -19.47
CA PHE A 301 12.25 5.47 -19.27
C PHE A 301 11.94 3.97 -19.28
N GLU A 302 12.60 3.23 -20.15
CA GLU A 302 12.42 1.77 -20.21
C GLU A 302 13.78 1.08 -20.01
N LEU A 303 13.76 -0.03 -19.29
CA LEU A 303 14.93 -0.88 -19.09
C LEU A 303 14.59 -2.27 -19.63
N ASP A 304 15.35 -2.72 -20.64
CA ASP A 304 15.06 -3.96 -21.35
C ASP A 304 15.87 -5.17 -20.83
N HIS A 305 16.82 -4.95 -19.90
CA HIS A 305 17.76 -5.96 -19.45
C HIS A 305 17.76 -6.06 -17.93
N PHE A 306 17.31 -7.22 -17.41
CA PHE A 306 17.21 -7.51 -15.97
C PHE A 306 17.69 -8.92 -15.63
N THR A 307 18.36 -9.06 -14.49
CA THR A 307 18.69 -10.34 -13.82
C THR A 307 18.01 -10.32 -12.43
N LEU A 308 17.51 -11.44 -11.89
CA LEU A 308 16.64 -11.39 -10.69
C LEU A 308 16.75 -12.61 -9.77
N GLU A 309 16.74 -12.36 -8.46
CA GLU A 309 16.50 -13.32 -7.37
C GLU A 309 15.07 -13.11 -6.82
N SER A 310 14.25 -14.16 -6.75
CA SER A 310 12.81 -14.02 -6.43
C SER A 310 12.48 -14.02 -4.94
N SER A 311 11.46 -13.25 -4.56
CA SER A 311 10.74 -13.33 -3.27
C SER A 311 9.36 -13.99 -3.45
N ASN A 312 9.16 -15.16 -2.83
CA ASN A 312 7.83 -15.78 -2.70
C ASN A 312 6.93 -14.85 -1.87
N HIS A 313 5.75 -14.45 -2.32
CA HIS A 313 4.85 -13.64 -1.49
C HIS A 313 3.91 -14.57 -0.72
N GLN A 314 3.67 -14.31 0.58
CA GLN A 314 2.61 -14.97 1.33
C GLN A 314 1.30 -14.21 1.11
N VAL A 315 0.36 -14.83 0.40
CA VAL A 315 -1.01 -14.33 0.25
C VAL A 315 -1.81 -14.76 1.47
N MET A 316 -2.29 -13.79 2.26
CA MET A 316 -3.14 -14.05 3.42
C MET A 316 -4.60 -13.92 2.99
N LEU A 317 -5.28 -15.05 2.80
CA LEU A 317 -6.71 -15.09 2.48
C LEU A 317 -7.52 -14.78 3.75
N LEU A 318 -8.41 -13.79 3.64
CA LEU A 318 -9.37 -13.44 4.70
C LEU A 318 -10.53 -14.43 4.65
N HIS A 319 -10.63 -15.32 5.63
CA HIS A 319 -11.86 -16.06 5.88
C HIS A 319 -12.26 -15.88 7.35
N ASP A 320 -13.52 -15.51 7.54
CA ASP A 320 -14.24 -15.49 8.81
C ASP A 320 -14.40 -16.95 9.29
N GLU A 321 -13.91 -17.29 10.49
CA GLU A 321 -14.05 -18.63 11.08
C GLU A 321 -15.54 -19.04 11.17
N ALA A 322 -16.46 -18.08 11.35
CA ALA A 322 -17.90 -18.34 11.38
C ALA A 322 -18.45 -18.80 10.03
N TYR A 323 -17.82 -18.38 8.92
CA TYR A 323 -18.19 -18.80 7.57
C TYR A 323 -17.70 -20.22 7.25
N LEU A 324 -16.51 -20.60 7.75
CA LEU A 324 -15.95 -21.94 7.54
C LEU A 324 -16.69 -23.01 8.37
N GLU A 325 -17.12 -22.67 9.57
CA GLU A 325 -17.97 -23.56 10.39
C GLU A 325 -19.39 -23.68 9.85
N GLN A 326 -20.00 -22.59 9.35
CA GLN A 326 -21.30 -22.63 8.66
C GLN A 326 -21.24 -23.42 7.33
N ALA A 327 -20.08 -23.44 6.67
CA ALA A 327 -19.84 -24.23 5.47
C ALA A 327 -19.45 -25.70 5.75
N GLY A 328 -19.36 -26.09 7.03
CA GLY A 328 -19.17 -27.49 7.44
C GLY A 328 -17.72 -28.00 7.46
N PHE A 329 -16.73 -27.12 7.52
CA PHE A 329 -15.31 -27.50 7.57
C PHE A 329 -14.81 -27.77 8.99
N GLN A 330 -14.08 -28.88 9.19
CA GLN A 330 -13.35 -29.18 10.43
C GLN A 330 -11.84 -29.16 10.21
N ILE A 331 -11.09 -28.53 11.10
CA ILE A 331 -9.62 -28.40 11.02
C ILE A 331 -8.97 -29.31 12.05
N GLU A 332 -8.33 -30.41 11.62
CA GLU A 332 -7.48 -31.24 12.47
C GLU A 332 -5.99 -30.97 12.20
N LYS A 333 -5.22 -30.73 13.27
CA LYS A 333 -3.76 -30.50 13.22
C LYS A 333 -3.01 -31.82 13.45
N SER A 334 -2.33 -32.37 12.45
CA SER A 334 -1.44 -33.52 12.63
C SER A 334 0.00 -33.21 12.20
N THR A 335 0.92 -33.32 13.16
CA THR A 335 2.37 -33.04 13.08
C THR A 335 3.14 -34.12 12.30
N GLU A 336 2.52 -35.26 12.03
CA GLU A 336 3.15 -36.45 11.44
C GLU A 336 3.27 -36.34 9.90
N LEU A 337 2.27 -35.71 9.27
CA LEU A 337 2.27 -35.40 7.83
C LEU A 337 3.42 -34.45 7.47
N LEU A 338 3.73 -33.50 8.37
CA LEU A 338 4.80 -32.53 8.18
C LEU A 338 6.19 -33.17 8.14
N GLN A 339 6.43 -34.21 8.95
CA GLN A 339 7.70 -34.94 9.00
C GLN A 339 7.91 -35.83 7.76
N GLN A 340 6.86 -36.46 7.25
CA GLN A 340 6.93 -37.29 6.04
C GLN A 340 7.18 -36.46 4.77
N ILE A 341 6.59 -35.27 4.69
CA ILE A 341 6.82 -34.33 3.58
C ILE A 341 8.30 -33.88 3.53
N LEU A 342 8.91 -33.58 4.68
CA LEU A 342 10.31 -33.15 4.74
C LEU A 342 11.31 -34.23 4.29
N GLY A 343 11.05 -35.50 4.61
CA GLY A 343 11.92 -36.62 4.21
C GLY A 343 11.92 -36.90 2.70
N LEU A 344 10.77 -36.75 2.05
CA LEU A 344 10.62 -36.99 0.61
C LEU A 344 11.18 -35.85 -0.26
N MET A 345 11.16 -34.60 0.24
CA MET A 345 11.77 -33.44 -0.43
C MET A 345 13.30 -33.60 -0.59
N GLN A 346 13.98 -34.13 0.42
CA GLN A 346 15.44 -34.33 0.39
C GLN A 346 15.88 -35.38 -0.64
N ALA A 347 15.07 -36.42 -0.88
CA ALA A 347 15.38 -37.46 -1.85
C ALA A 347 15.18 -37.00 -3.31
N THR A 348 14.25 -36.07 -3.55
CA THR A 348 13.84 -35.66 -4.91
C THR A 348 14.76 -34.58 -5.50
N LEU A 349 15.33 -33.71 -4.66
CA LEU A 349 16.23 -32.62 -5.07
C LEU A 349 17.62 -33.08 -5.55
N GLN A 350 17.96 -34.37 -5.47
CA GLN A 350 19.27 -34.92 -5.90
C GLN A 350 19.30 -35.44 -7.35
N ARG A 351 18.24 -35.26 -8.16
CA ARG A 351 18.22 -35.69 -9.56
C ARG A 351 18.19 -34.50 -10.52
N ASP A 352 19.23 -34.38 -11.36
CA ASP A 352 19.44 -33.25 -12.26
C ASP A 352 18.35 -33.07 -13.34
N GLU A 353 17.62 -34.15 -13.67
CA GLU A 353 16.61 -34.19 -14.75
C GLU A 353 15.31 -33.44 -14.44
N LEU A 354 15.09 -33.04 -13.18
CA LEU A 354 13.84 -32.38 -12.73
C LEU A 354 13.99 -30.85 -12.53
N ARG A 355 15.13 -30.27 -12.91
CA ARG A 355 15.34 -28.82 -12.86
C ARG A 355 14.54 -28.11 -13.96
N GLY A 356 13.55 -27.30 -13.58
CA GLY A 356 12.91 -26.30 -14.46
C GLY A 356 11.44 -26.53 -14.84
N LEU A 357 10.75 -27.52 -14.28
CA LEU A 357 9.31 -27.71 -14.50
C LEU A 357 8.47 -26.79 -13.61
N ALA A 358 7.49 -26.10 -14.20
CA ALA A 358 6.51 -25.29 -13.49
C ALA A 358 5.35 -26.15 -12.97
N VAL A 359 4.89 -25.87 -11.76
CA VAL A 359 3.86 -26.64 -11.06
C VAL A 359 2.66 -25.74 -10.79
N ARG A 360 1.45 -26.17 -11.17
CA ARG A 360 0.20 -25.51 -10.73
C ARG A 360 -0.39 -26.28 -9.56
N VAL A 361 -0.66 -25.55 -8.47
CA VAL A 361 -1.33 -26.07 -7.27
C VAL A 361 -2.73 -25.49 -7.21
N GLN A 362 -3.74 -26.34 -7.12
CA GLN A 362 -5.12 -25.93 -6.90
C GLN A 362 -5.65 -26.63 -5.65
N LEU A 363 -6.27 -25.86 -4.76
CA LEU A 363 -6.97 -26.39 -3.59
C LEU A 363 -8.42 -26.64 -3.99
N ASP A 364 -8.93 -27.83 -3.68
CA ASP A 364 -10.36 -28.08 -3.82
C ASP A 364 -11.14 -27.72 -2.55
N ALA A 365 -12.46 -27.75 -2.67
CA ALA A 365 -13.40 -27.40 -1.60
C ALA A 365 -13.39 -28.41 -0.43
N HIS A 366 -12.43 -29.32 -0.33
CA HIS A 366 -12.23 -30.22 0.81
C HIS A 366 -10.83 -30.08 1.44
N GLY A 367 -10.06 -29.06 1.03
CA GLY A 367 -8.71 -28.83 1.54
C GLY A 367 -7.70 -29.85 1.02
N GLN A 368 -8.02 -30.60 -0.04
CA GLN A 368 -7.04 -31.45 -0.71
C GLN A 368 -6.24 -30.62 -1.72
N VAL A 369 -4.93 -30.84 -1.71
CA VAL A 369 -3.99 -30.16 -2.59
C VAL A 369 -3.85 -30.99 -3.87
N ALA A 370 -4.35 -30.47 -4.99
CA ALA A 370 -4.10 -31.06 -6.30
C ALA A 370 -2.93 -30.31 -6.97
N VAL A 371 -1.84 -31.03 -7.23
CA VAL A 371 -0.72 -30.55 -8.03
C VAL A 371 -0.84 -31.13 -9.43
N MET A 372 -0.97 -30.28 -10.44
CA MET A 372 -1.10 -30.70 -11.83
C MET A 372 0.16 -30.37 -12.63
N PHE A 373 0.64 -31.37 -13.38
CA PHE A 373 1.69 -31.26 -14.39
C PHE A 373 1.07 -31.59 -15.76
N PRO A 374 0.89 -30.63 -16.68
CA PRO A 374 0.28 -30.91 -17.97
C PRO A 374 1.08 -31.93 -18.79
N GLU A 375 2.42 -31.84 -18.80
CA GLU A 375 3.27 -32.79 -19.53
C GLU A 375 3.51 -34.13 -18.80
N ALA A 376 3.37 -34.19 -17.46
CA ALA A 376 3.59 -35.44 -16.71
C ALA A 376 2.36 -36.35 -16.65
N LEU A 377 1.16 -35.84 -16.95
CA LEU A 377 -0.08 -36.62 -17.04
C LEU A 377 -0.03 -37.66 -18.16
N GLU A 378 0.52 -37.30 -19.32
CA GLU A 378 0.65 -38.22 -20.46
C GLU A 378 1.70 -39.33 -20.18
N PHE A 379 2.78 -38.98 -19.47
CA PHE A 379 3.83 -39.92 -19.06
C PHE A 379 3.37 -40.86 -17.93
N ALA A 380 2.71 -40.34 -16.89
CA ALA A 380 2.20 -41.13 -15.78
C ALA A 380 1.03 -42.04 -16.20
N SER A 381 0.16 -41.58 -17.11
CA SER A 381 -0.90 -42.38 -17.73
C SER A 381 -0.34 -43.52 -18.57
N LYS A 382 0.68 -43.25 -19.40
CA LYS A 382 1.35 -44.29 -20.21
C LYS A 382 2.09 -45.35 -19.38
N ASN A 383 2.49 -45.02 -18.14
CA ASN A 383 3.34 -45.89 -17.31
C ASN A 383 2.66 -46.38 -16.02
N GLN A 384 1.36 -46.13 -15.82
CA GLN A 384 0.56 -46.60 -14.66
C GLN A 384 1.19 -46.29 -13.27
N LEU A 385 1.76 -45.10 -13.10
CA LEU A 385 2.38 -44.69 -11.83
C LEU A 385 1.36 -43.93 -10.95
N GLY A 386 1.26 -44.29 -9.67
CA GLY A 386 0.45 -43.57 -8.68
C GLY A 386 1.10 -42.24 -8.26
N LEU A 387 0.34 -41.14 -8.33
CA LEU A 387 0.83 -39.78 -8.06
C LEU A 387 0.64 -39.41 -6.58
N ALA A 388 1.73 -39.00 -5.92
CA ALA A 388 1.73 -38.38 -4.60
C ALA A 388 2.12 -36.89 -4.73
N VAL A 389 1.41 -36.02 -4.02
CA VAL A 389 1.54 -34.56 -4.12
C VAL A 389 2.50 -34.03 -3.04
N MET A 390 3.52 -33.26 -3.45
CA MET A 390 4.46 -32.57 -2.56
C MET A 390 4.70 -31.14 -3.04
N ALA A 391 4.73 -30.18 -2.12
CA ALA A 391 5.17 -28.82 -2.37
C ALA A 391 6.71 -28.72 -2.26
N LEU A 392 7.36 -28.19 -3.28
CA LEU A 392 8.76 -27.76 -3.25
C LEU A 392 8.81 -26.23 -3.43
N PRO A 393 9.84 -25.53 -2.92
CA PRO A 393 10.04 -24.12 -3.22
C PRO A 393 10.24 -23.94 -4.73
N ALA A 394 9.46 -23.05 -5.35
CA ALA A 394 9.52 -22.77 -6.78
C ALA A 394 10.89 -22.16 -7.19
N PRO A 395 11.39 -22.44 -8.40
CA PRO A 395 12.52 -21.71 -8.98
C PRO A 395 12.10 -20.27 -9.38
N PRO A 396 13.06 -19.33 -9.51
CA PRO A 396 12.81 -17.89 -9.57
C PRO A 396 12.07 -17.41 -10.84
N LEU A 397 11.14 -16.45 -10.66
CA LEU A 397 10.43 -15.74 -11.74
C LEU A 397 11.02 -14.34 -11.97
N ARG A 398 11.17 -13.96 -13.25
CA ARG A 398 11.86 -12.75 -13.74
C ARG A 398 10.82 -11.67 -14.06
N LEU A 399 11.00 -10.44 -13.57
CA LEU A 399 10.09 -9.32 -13.85
C LEU A 399 10.83 -8.19 -14.64
N PRO A 400 10.59 -7.92 -15.94
CA PRO A 400 10.90 -6.63 -16.56
C PRO A 400 10.41 -5.40 -15.74
N VAL A 401 11.00 -4.22 -15.95
CA VAL A 401 10.55 -2.96 -15.33
C VAL A 401 10.37 -1.91 -16.40
N GLN A 402 9.20 -1.29 -16.44
CA GLN A 402 8.84 -0.24 -17.38
C GLN A 402 8.48 1.01 -16.58
N LEU A 403 9.23 2.10 -16.75
CA LEU A 403 8.88 3.37 -16.12
C LEU A 403 8.10 4.21 -17.14
N GLU A 404 6.80 4.30 -16.89
CA GLU A 404 5.90 5.03 -17.77
C GLU A 404 5.65 6.43 -17.20
N LEU A 405 6.18 7.46 -17.86
CA LEU A 405 5.77 8.83 -17.57
C LEU A 405 4.53 9.17 -18.36
N HIS A 406 3.46 9.51 -17.64
CA HIS A 406 2.17 9.82 -18.23
C HIS A 406 1.84 11.30 -18.01
N CYS A 407 1.59 12.01 -19.10
CA CYS A 407 0.84 13.25 -19.08
C CYS A 407 -0.65 12.88 -19.10
N GLN A 408 -1.32 12.84 -17.95
CA GLN A 408 -2.77 13.01 -17.96
C GLN A 408 -3.04 14.53 -17.95
N LEU A 409 -3.63 15.00 -19.05
CA LEU A 409 -4.13 16.37 -19.22
C LEU A 409 -5.47 16.54 -18.53
#